data_AF-A0A561DUM4-F1
#
_entry.id   AF-A0A561DUM4-F1
#
_cell.length_a   1.000
_cell.length_b   1.000
_cell.length_c   1.000
_cell.angle_alpha   90.00
_cell.angle_beta   90.00
_cell.angle_gamma   90.00
#
_symmetry.space_group_name_H-M   'P 1'
#
loop_
_entity.id
_entity.type
_entity.pdbx_description
1 polymer ?
#
loop_
_entity_poly.entity_id
_entity_poly.type
_entity_poly.pdbx_seq_one_letter_code
_entity_poly.pdbx_strand_id
1 'polypeptide(L)'
;MIILQRIAPPLWAPDFARHRILLDGPQAEKARKAFAPLLSSLYEQLQRRLDAYVNDPEQCFPEIDAFPCRNNLAGTYYIESETYEVCDEGYRLWIQVRCQEKPSHPDQQERGYDYLGLEAICSLAPGGREAFIDEGFNSSSI
;
A
#
# COMPACT_ATOMS: atom_id res chain seq x y z
N MET A 1 -13.46 1.50 -15.36
CA MET A 1 -12.08 1.59 -14.90
C MET A 1 -12.04 2.52 -13.72
N ILE A 2 -11.56 2.06 -12.56
CA ILE A 2 -11.36 2.88 -11.35
C ILE A 2 -9.94 3.46 -11.42
N ILE A 3 -9.77 4.72 -11.05
CA ILE A 3 -8.45 5.29 -10.79
C ILE A 3 -8.44 5.62 -9.30
N LEU A 4 -7.51 5.02 -8.56
CA LEU A 4 -7.37 5.26 -7.14
C LEU A 4 -6.73 6.62 -6.89
N GLN A 5 -7.22 7.36 -5.92
CA GLN A 5 -6.63 8.61 -5.48
C GLN A 5 -5.97 8.41 -4.11
N ARG A 6 -4.67 8.72 -4.03
CA ARG A 6 -3.97 8.79 -2.74
C ARG A 6 -4.52 9.95 -1.92
N ILE A 7 -4.90 9.68 -0.68
CA ILE A 7 -5.27 10.68 0.32
C ILE A 7 -4.33 10.62 1.53
N ALA A 8 -4.36 11.65 2.38
CA ALA A 8 -3.74 11.56 3.69
C ALA A 8 -4.50 10.54 4.56
N PRO A 9 -3.82 9.87 5.52
CA PRO A 9 -4.50 9.02 6.47
C PRO A 9 -5.67 9.75 7.13
N PRO A 10 -6.90 9.21 7.07
CA PRO A 10 -8.06 9.84 7.68
C PRO A 10 -7.92 10.00 9.19
N LEU A 11 -8.59 11.00 9.78
CA LEU A 11 -8.58 11.21 11.23
C LEU A 11 -9.17 10.04 12.01
N TRP A 12 -10.12 9.30 11.42
CA TRP A 12 -10.70 8.11 12.03
C TRP A 12 -9.79 6.88 11.93
N ALA A 13 -8.77 6.90 11.07
CA ALA A 13 -7.87 5.75 10.94
C ALA A 13 -7.19 5.48 12.29
N PRO A 14 -7.08 4.20 12.70
CA PRO A 14 -6.45 3.87 13.98
C PRO A 14 -4.98 4.28 13.97
N ASP A 15 -4.39 4.54 15.14
CA ASP A 15 -3.00 5.04 15.24
C ASP A 15 -1.98 4.12 14.57
N PHE A 16 -2.23 2.80 14.58
CA PHE A 16 -1.36 1.85 13.89
C PHE A 16 -1.37 2.02 12.36
N ALA A 17 -2.38 2.67 11.80
CA ALA A 17 -2.57 2.87 10.37
C ALA A 17 -2.32 4.30 9.86
N ARG A 18 -1.86 5.22 10.71
CA ARG A 18 -1.62 6.61 10.32
C ARG A 18 -0.20 6.86 9.81
N HIS A 19 0.12 6.32 8.63
CA HIS A 19 1.40 6.50 7.91
C HIS A 19 2.63 6.33 8.83
N ARG A 20 2.80 5.13 9.36
CA ARG A 20 3.92 4.82 10.26
C ARG A 20 5.20 4.56 9.49
N ILE A 21 6.31 5.10 9.98
CA ILE A 21 7.65 4.71 9.54
C ILE A 21 8.22 3.71 10.53
N LEU A 22 8.49 2.50 10.06
CA LEU A 22 9.00 1.38 10.83
C LEU A 22 10.42 1.05 10.36
N LEU A 23 11.27 0.73 11.31
CA LEU A 23 12.68 0.44 11.08
C LEU A 23 12.93 -0.99 11.56
N ASP A 24 13.14 -1.90 10.63
CA ASP A 24 13.37 -3.31 10.95
C ASP A 24 14.88 -3.62 11.00
N GLY A 25 15.35 -3.87 12.22
CA GLY A 25 16.74 -4.16 12.51
C GLY A 25 17.66 -2.94 12.69
N PRO A 26 18.89 -3.17 13.18
CA PRO A 26 19.80 -2.13 13.63
C PRO A 26 20.36 -1.25 12.49
N GLN A 27 20.21 -1.67 11.23
CA GLN A 27 20.71 -0.95 10.07
C GLN A 27 19.61 -0.33 9.20
N ALA A 28 18.33 -0.44 9.57
CA ALA A 28 17.19 0.05 8.81
C ALA A 28 17.28 1.53 8.39
N GLU A 29 17.91 2.38 9.21
CA GLU A 29 18.15 3.79 8.86
C GLU A 29 19.02 3.95 7.60
N LYS A 30 19.90 3.00 7.30
CA LYS A 30 20.65 2.99 6.04
C LYS A 30 19.73 2.75 4.85
N ALA A 31 18.82 1.77 4.96
CA ALA A 31 17.82 1.50 3.94
C ALA A 31 16.92 2.71 3.71
N ARG A 32 16.40 3.32 4.79
CA ARG A 32 15.59 4.54 4.71
C ARG A 32 16.29 5.67 3.97
N LYS A 33 17.57 5.93 4.28
CA LYS A 33 18.37 6.94 3.58
C LYS A 33 18.60 6.60 2.11
N ALA A 34 18.79 5.32 1.78
CA ALA A 34 18.98 4.86 0.40
C ALA A 34 17.70 5.03 -0.44
N PHE A 35 16.52 4.77 0.14
CA PHE A 35 15.23 4.93 -0.53
C PHE A 35 14.73 6.39 -0.60
N ALA A 36 15.09 7.25 0.34
CA ALA A 36 14.61 8.64 0.41
C ALA A 36 14.60 9.41 -0.93
N PRO A 37 15.67 9.41 -1.75
CA PRO A 37 15.66 10.11 -3.04
C PRO A 37 14.76 9.44 -4.10
N LEU A 38 14.34 8.20 -3.89
CA LEU A 38 13.58 7.37 -4.84
C LEU A 38 12.08 7.31 -4.54
N LEU A 39 11.66 7.75 -3.35
CA LEU A 39 10.28 7.60 -2.87
C LEU A 39 9.23 8.20 -3.82
N SER A 40 9.50 9.36 -4.42
CA SER A 40 8.54 9.98 -5.36
C SER A 40 8.26 9.07 -6.55
N SER A 41 9.31 8.53 -7.19
CA SER A 41 9.19 7.60 -8.31
C SER A 41 8.53 6.29 -7.88
N LEU A 42 8.88 5.78 -6.69
CA LEU A 42 8.26 4.57 -6.15
C LEU A 42 6.76 4.74 -5.91
N TYR A 43 6.31 5.88 -5.37
CA TYR A 43 4.88 6.12 -5.19
C TYR A 43 4.12 6.26 -6.51
N GLU A 44 4.73 6.83 -7.55
CA GLU A 44 4.13 6.89 -8.89
C GLU A 44 4.03 5.49 -9.54
N GLN A 45 5.01 4.62 -9.30
CA GLN A 45 4.97 3.23 -9.75
C GLN A 45 3.92 2.44 -8.96
N LEU A 46 3.86 2.64 -7.64
CA LEU A 46 2.86 2.04 -6.76
C LEU A 46 1.45 2.42 -7.19
N GLN A 47 1.19 3.70 -7.46
CA GLN A 47 -0.09 4.19 -7.98
C GLN A 47 -0.52 3.43 -9.23
N ARG A 48 0.38 3.34 -10.24
CA ARG A 48 0.08 2.62 -11.49
C ARG A 48 -0.24 1.14 -11.26
N ARG A 49 0.45 0.50 -10.32
CA ARG A 49 0.20 -0.92 -9.99
C ARG A 49 -1.09 -1.13 -9.21
N LEU A 50 -1.42 -0.22 -8.29
CA LEU A 50 -2.69 -0.24 -7.58
C LEU A 50 -3.86 -0.07 -8.56
N ASP A 51 -3.75 0.88 -9.49
CA ASP A 51 -4.74 1.08 -10.55
C ASP A 51 -4.88 -0.17 -11.43
N ALA A 52 -3.78 -0.84 -11.78
CA ALA A 52 -3.84 -2.09 -12.52
C ALA A 52 -4.53 -3.21 -11.71
N TYR A 53 -4.14 -3.39 -10.44
CA TYR A 53 -4.69 -4.42 -9.54
C TYR A 53 -6.21 -4.29 -9.38
N VAL A 54 -6.72 -3.10 -9.06
CA VAL A 54 -8.17 -2.91 -8.82
C VAL A 54 -9.03 -3.00 -10.08
N ASN A 55 -8.41 -2.98 -11.25
CA ASN A 55 -9.12 -3.13 -12.53
C ASN A 55 -8.95 -4.51 -13.15
N ASP A 56 -8.03 -5.33 -12.64
CA ASP A 56 -7.83 -6.70 -13.08
C ASP A 56 -8.96 -7.59 -12.53
N PRO A 57 -9.85 -8.15 -13.37
CA PRO A 57 -10.97 -8.98 -12.91
C PRO A 57 -10.52 -10.31 -12.27
N GLU A 58 -9.27 -10.73 -12.48
CA GLU A 58 -8.72 -11.95 -11.85
C GLU A 58 -8.14 -11.67 -10.45
N GLN A 59 -7.90 -10.41 -10.11
CA GLN A 59 -7.34 -9.99 -8.81
C GLN A 59 -8.35 -9.20 -7.97
N CYS A 60 -9.22 -8.41 -8.61
CA CYS A 60 -10.26 -7.61 -7.98
C CYS A 60 -11.61 -7.85 -8.68
N PHE A 61 -12.37 -8.75 -8.09
CA PHE A 61 -13.55 -9.38 -8.67
C PHE A 61 -14.70 -8.37 -8.86
N PRO A 62 -15.44 -8.43 -9.98
CA PRO A 62 -16.65 -7.62 -10.17
C PRO A 62 -17.86 -8.13 -9.37
N GLU A 63 -17.86 -9.38 -8.92
CA GLU A 63 -18.96 -10.01 -8.19
C GLU A 63 -19.02 -9.53 -6.73
N ILE A 64 -20.24 -9.31 -6.21
CA ILE A 64 -20.45 -8.74 -4.88
C ILE A 64 -20.08 -9.70 -3.73
N ASP A 65 -20.07 -11.00 -4.01
CA ASP A 65 -19.83 -12.07 -3.03
C ASP A 65 -18.35 -12.54 -3.00
N ALA A 66 -17.47 -11.91 -3.80
CA ALA A 66 -16.06 -12.24 -3.89
C ALA A 66 -15.18 -11.16 -3.25
N PHE A 67 -14.08 -11.54 -2.61
CA PHE A 67 -13.11 -10.60 -2.03
C PHE A 67 -11.75 -10.69 -2.72
N PRO A 68 -11.13 -9.55 -3.11
CA PRO A 68 -11.68 -8.19 -3.03
C PRO A 68 -12.68 -7.90 -4.16
N CYS A 69 -13.79 -7.25 -3.83
CA CYS A 69 -14.83 -6.79 -4.76
C CYS A 69 -14.54 -5.37 -5.22
N ARG A 70 -14.33 -5.21 -6.53
CA ARG A 70 -14.09 -3.90 -7.15
C ARG A 70 -15.23 -2.91 -6.93
N ASN A 71 -16.47 -3.39 -6.90
CA ASN A 71 -17.64 -2.52 -6.77
C ASN A 71 -17.76 -1.88 -5.39
N ASN A 72 -17.11 -2.45 -4.37
CA ASN A 72 -17.10 -1.92 -3.01
C ASN A 72 -16.03 -0.83 -2.82
N LEU A 73 -15.05 -0.69 -3.72
CA LEU A 73 -14.01 0.33 -3.61
C LEU A 73 -14.54 1.75 -3.82
N ALA A 74 -14.20 2.67 -2.90
CA ALA A 74 -14.52 4.10 -2.97
C ALA A 74 -13.68 4.88 -3.99
N GLY A 75 -12.59 4.29 -4.50
CA GLY A 75 -11.67 4.98 -5.41
C GLY A 75 -10.57 5.76 -4.69
N THR A 76 -10.39 5.58 -3.38
CA THR A 76 -9.36 6.26 -2.59
C THR A 76 -8.52 5.25 -1.82
N TYR A 77 -7.27 5.62 -1.55
CA TYR A 77 -6.37 4.84 -0.69
C TYR A 77 -5.43 5.75 0.10
N TYR A 78 -4.85 5.23 1.18
CA TYR A 78 -3.76 5.89 1.89
C TYR A 78 -2.66 4.89 2.26
N ILE A 79 -1.46 5.40 2.54
CA ILE A 79 -0.34 4.58 3.01
C ILE A 79 -0.49 4.40 4.51
N GLU A 80 -0.65 3.15 4.93
CA GLU A 80 -0.70 2.73 6.32
C GLU A 80 0.67 2.85 6.97
N SER A 81 1.67 2.23 6.33
CA SER A 81 3.01 2.12 6.88
C SER A 81 4.06 1.95 5.79
N GLU A 82 5.29 2.31 6.15
CA GLU A 82 6.50 2.03 5.41
C GLU A 82 7.49 1.37 6.37
N THR A 83 7.88 0.15 6.07
CA THR A 83 8.90 -0.58 6.84
C THR A 83 10.19 -0.61 6.03
N TYR A 84 11.31 -0.29 6.64
CA TYR A 84 12.63 -0.28 6.00
C TYR A 84 13.52 -1.33 6.64
N GLU A 85 14.16 -2.18 5.83
CA GLU A 85 15.06 -3.25 6.27
C GLU A 85 16.34 -3.25 5.43
N VAL A 86 17.44 -3.66 6.05
CA VAL A 86 18.66 -4.07 5.34
C VAL A 86 18.70 -5.59 5.31
N CYS A 87 18.77 -6.16 4.11
CA CYS A 87 18.91 -7.59 3.88
C CYS A 87 20.26 -7.92 3.23
N ASP A 88 20.63 -9.20 3.16
CA ASP A 88 21.92 -9.62 2.58
C ASP A 88 22.09 -9.16 1.12
N GLU A 89 20.99 -9.06 0.39
CA GLU A 89 20.95 -8.69 -1.03
C GLU A 89 20.83 -7.17 -1.27
N GLY A 90 20.74 -6.36 -0.20
CA GLY A 90 20.59 -4.90 -0.30
C GLY A 90 19.61 -4.29 0.68
N TYR A 91 18.64 -3.55 0.16
CA TYR A 91 17.66 -2.84 0.95
C TYR A 91 16.25 -3.20 0.50
N ARG A 92 15.34 -3.31 1.46
CA ARG A 92 13.91 -3.55 1.21
C ARG A 92 13.06 -2.47 1.87
N LEU A 93 11.94 -2.18 1.21
CA LEU A 93 10.89 -1.29 1.69
C LEU A 93 9.53 -1.95 1.48
N TRP A 94 8.81 -2.20 2.56
CA TRP A 94 7.42 -2.67 2.52
C TRP A 94 6.51 -1.46 2.65
N ILE A 95 5.62 -1.29 1.69
CA ILE A 95 4.60 -0.24 1.71
C ILE A 95 3.25 -0.91 1.87
N GLN A 96 2.62 -0.69 3.02
CA GLN A 96 1.25 -1.14 3.27
C GLN A 96 0.29 -0.01 2.92
N VAL A 97 -0.74 -0.34 2.15
CA VAL A 97 -1.78 0.60 1.75
C VAL A 97 -3.15 0.08 2.10
N ARG A 98 -4.07 1.01 2.33
CA ARG A 98 -5.47 0.74 2.64
C ARG A 98 -6.36 1.41 1.62
N CYS A 99 -7.08 0.61 0.85
CA CYS A 99 -8.11 1.07 -0.07
C CYS A 99 -9.44 1.17 0.68
N GLN A 100 -10.18 2.25 0.43
CA GLN A 100 -11.40 2.54 1.17
C GLN A 100 -12.65 1.90 0.54
N GLU A 101 -13.62 1.55 1.38
CA GLU A 101 -14.94 1.10 0.98
C GLU A 101 -15.87 2.28 0.70
N LYS A 102 -16.79 2.10 -0.25
CA LYS A 102 -17.96 2.96 -0.37
C LYS A 102 -18.81 2.84 0.91
N PRO A 103 -19.52 3.91 1.28
CA PRO A 103 -20.52 3.84 2.33
C PRO A 103 -21.58 2.78 1.98
N SER A 104 -21.59 1.67 2.72
CA SER A 104 -22.45 0.51 2.50
C SER A 104 -23.18 0.08 3.78
N HIS A 105 -22.61 0.34 4.96
CA HIS A 105 -23.17 -0.05 6.25
C HIS A 105 -23.03 1.05 7.32
N PRO A 106 -24.00 1.20 8.23
CA PRO A 106 -24.05 2.30 9.21
C PRO A 106 -22.85 2.32 10.17
N ASP A 107 -22.27 1.15 10.49
CA ASP A 107 -21.17 1.02 11.44
C ASP A 107 -19.81 1.46 10.88
N GLN A 108 -19.70 1.73 9.56
CA GLN A 108 -18.46 2.20 8.93
C GLN A 108 -18.01 3.58 9.44
N GLN A 109 -18.95 4.43 9.88
CA GLN A 109 -18.58 5.71 10.48
C GLN A 109 -17.82 5.55 11.80
N GLU A 110 -18.09 4.48 12.55
CA GLU A 110 -17.46 4.20 13.84
C GLU A 110 -16.20 3.34 13.69
N ARG A 111 -16.20 2.39 12.74
CA ARG A 111 -15.10 1.43 12.55
C ARG A 111 -14.09 1.84 11.48
N GLY A 112 -14.40 2.86 10.70
CA GLY A 112 -13.61 3.30 9.55
C GLY A 112 -14.11 2.70 8.24
N TYR A 113 -13.56 3.22 7.16
CA TYR A 113 -13.90 2.84 5.78
C TYR A 113 -12.80 2.00 5.14
N ASP A 114 -11.93 1.35 5.90
CA ASP A 114 -10.92 0.47 5.30
C ASP A 114 -11.60 -0.80 4.76
N TYR A 115 -11.21 -1.21 3.55
CA TYR A 115 -11.78 -2.39 2.88
C TYR A 115 -10.72 -3.42 2.53
N LEU A 116 -9.67 -2.97 1.83
CA LEU A 116 -8.67 -3.82 1.23
C LEU A 116 -7.29 -3.33 1.64
N GLY A 117 -6.52 -4.21 2.27
CA GLY A 117 -5.09 -4.04 2.53
C GLY A 117 -4.28 -4.61 1.40
N LEU A 118 -3.31 -3.83 0.90
CA LEU A 118 -2.32 -4.30 -0.06
C LEU A 118 -0.92 -3.96 0.44
N GLU A 119 -0.01 -4.92 0.31
CA GLU A 119 1.39 -4.73 0.63
C GLU A 119 2.24 -4.87 -0.64
N ALA A 120 3.02 -3.83 -0.91
CA ALA A 120 4.05 -3.83 -1.95
C ALA A 120 5.43 -3.97 -1.31
N ILE A 121 6.26 -4.85 -1.88
CA ILE A 121 7.67 -4.98 -1.51
C ILE A 121 8.49 -4.26 -2.57
N CYS A 122 9.36 -3.36 -2.13
CA CYS A 122 10.29 -2.64 -2.99
C CYS A 122 11.71 -3.08 -2.67
N SER A 123 12.50 -3.35 -3.70
CA SER A 123 13.87 -3.84 -3.60
C SER A 123 14.84 -2.83 -4.20
N LEU A 124 15.99 -2.64 -3.53
CA LEU A 124 17.07 -1.77 -3.97
C LEU A 124 18.42 -2.45 -3.74
N ALA A 125 19.17 -2.65 -4.83
CA ALA A 125 20.51 -3.23 -4.75
C ALA A 125 21.51 -2.29 -4.04
N PRO A 126 22.57 -2.83 -3.40
CA PRO A 126 23.63 -2.02 -2.80
C PRO A 126 24.27 -1.08 -3.81
N GLY A 127 24.26 0.23 -3.55
CA GLY A 127 24.79 1.24 -4.47
C GLY A 127 23.95 1.46 -5.74
N GLY A 128 22.78 0.80 -5.83
CA GLY A 128 21.81 1.03 -6.89
C GLY A 128 21.26 2.45 -6.86
N ARG A 129 20.85 2.95 -8.03
CA ARG A 129 20.22 4.26 -8.20
C ARG A 129 18.75 4.17 -8.56
N GLU A 130 18.24 2.95 -8.71
CA GLU A 130 16.87 2.65 -9.08
C GLU A 130 16.36 1.55 -8.14
N ALA A 131 15.13 1.72 -7.68
CA ALA A 131 14.40 0.75 -6.88
C ALA A 131 13.20 0.26 -7.70
N PHE A 132 12.83 -1.00 -7.51
CA PHE A 132 11.73 -1.64 -8.20
C PHE A 132 10.73 -2.19 -7.19
N ILE A 133 9.46 -2.23 -7.60
CA ILE A 133 8.41 -2.93 -6.85
C ILE A 133 8.41 -4.38 -7.34
N ASP A 134 8.55 -5.33 -6.43
CA ASP A 134 8.52 -6.77 -6.73
C ASP A 134 7.14 -7.18 -7.28
N GLU A 135 7.04 -8.30 -7.99
CA GLU A 135 5.79 -8.72 -8.63
C GLU A 135 4.67 -9.06 -7.62
N GLY A 136 3.44 -8.68 -7.97
CA GLY A 136 2.24 -8.92 -7.14
C GLY A 136 2.03 -7.95 -5.97
N PHE A 137 0.95 -8.20 -5.23
CA PHE A 137 0.66 -7.62 -3.91
C PHE A 137 0.29 -8.76 -2.97
N ASN A 138 0.69 -8.66 -1.71
CA ASN A 138 0.01 -9.44 -0.67
C ASN A 138 -1.29 -8.70 -0.31
N SER A 139 -2.44 -9.34 -0.50
CA SER A 139 -3.75 -8.75 -0.21
C SER A 139 -4.38 -9.32 1.05
N SER A 140 -5.02 -8.48 1.85
CA SER A 140 -5.78 -8.88 3.03
C SER A 140 -7.10 -8.11 3.13
N SER A 141 -8.12 -8.75 3.70
CA SER A 141 -9.24 -8.03 4.30
C SER A 141 -8.74 -7.39 5.59
N ILE A 142 -9.21 -6.18 5.87
CA ILE A 142 -8.88 -5.43 7.07
C ILE A 142 -10.14 -5.24 7.93
#